data_AF-A0A1E7FPP7-F1
#
_entry.id   AF-A0A1E7FPP7-F1
#
_cell.length_a   1.000
_cell.length_b   1.000
_cell.length_c   1.000
_cell.angle_alpha   90.00
_cell.angle_beta   90.00
_cell.angle_gamma   90.00
#
_symmetry.space_group_name_H-M   'P 1'
#
loop_
_entity.id
_entity.type
_entity.pdbx_description
1 polymer ?
#
loop_
_entity_poly.entity_id
_entity_poly.type
_entity_poly.pdbx_seq_one_letter_code
_entity_poly.pdbx_strand_id
1 'polypeptide(L)'
;MVTTTRARKRRIDGDGNDDRDIEDEEYQQLALALVEAEERRKQTAKKRRKDKWTRNHPVDPFVEMLPFALLPKIFSYLDSVNLVYKLSLLSKSFRQAITPELVVQTAVFQGGNPKQVIERIMKSVKDKSVYIPSIFRLLRLVNATMCERGEECCGYDLVNRKPSRLEKPTHRPFTLSICLTCVEDVSAQRIRLYSSWSRKNNRIESYDCTKLLSSPQVEHSTGDDVGSLVLFKHVKQIEKTHHEEEKRKALLEDRLVQLDQNITQEERNLSQVYVTAFDTAMAQYDAHQKRKRDVLIAIQQAKDSKRASRKRDMSQPVYNKIEELLEGFKYKEIALAGEWNSAGFFIFEHEPSKLAIGPLLSAPSGATLNKIATGVETVRETIMLFDANGLIGEDFPNRLGDMYLNRSDLRKHQKALITYCISNRTAKNFLGWFHQYEIILGHLRLGSTPKALFYTLDSANSKREVFVCSVVSNSSNEKGKNLAGKVWDSRNSQQGFYERGHYMSHPKTFDAWRTTFNECQKEYRSIHGLIKEYKKLPETVVWLKETTPPTNQNQTFSRMNAIDTLHDFRCIRWLKDRRFETLRNTHKDMFRRPENYGLAARPERH
;
A
#
# COMPACT_ATOMS: atom_id res chain seq x y z
N MET A 1 3.66 23.34 -70.41
CA MET A 1 3.14 24.10 -71.57
C MET A 1 1.87 23.43 -72.08
N VAL A 2 0.71 23.90 -71.64
CA VAL A 2 -0.50 24.04 -72.45
C VAL A 2 -1.13 25.33 -71.97
N THR A 3 -1.33 26.23 -72.92
CA THR A 3 -1.56 27.66 -72.79
C THR A 3 -2.99 27.98 -72.37
N THR A 4 -3.11 28.93 -71.45
CA THR A 4 -4.35 29.59 -71.06
C THR A 4 -4.85 30.52 -72.17
N THR A 5 -6.04 30.28 -72.71
CA THR A 5 -6.78 31.26 -73.52
C THR A 5 -7.82 31.96 -72.65
N ARG A 6 -7.46 33.16 -72.20
CA ARG A 6 -8.38 34.16 -71.60
C ARG A 6 -9.23 34.75 -72.72
N ALA A 7 -10.55 34.60 -72.64
CA ALA A 7 -11.47 35.41 -73.44
C ALA A 7 -11.72 36.76 -72.74
N ARG A 8 -11.55 37.82 -73.53
CA ARG A 8 -11.45 39.24 -73.18
C ARG A 8 -12.82 39.88 -73.37
N LYS A 9 -13.44 40.41 -72.30
CA LYS A 9 -14.73 41.12 -72.40
C LYS A 9 -14.45 42.60 -72.72
N ARG A 10 -14.60 43.00 -73.98
CA ARG A 10 -14.64 44.43 -74.39
C ARG A 10 -16.09 44.92 -74.26
N ARG A 11 -16.28 46.04 -73.55
CA ARG A 11 -17.50 46.85 -73.63
C ARG A 11 -17.39 47.70 -74.90
N ILE A 12 -18.46 47.73 -75.69
CA ILE A 12 -18.68 48.71 -76.75
C ILE A 12 -19.95 49.45 -76.35
N ASP A 13 -19.83 50.76 -76.22
CA ASP A 13 -20.92 51.71 -76.04
C ASP A 13 -21.44 52.13 -77.43
N GLY A 14 -22.75 52.38 -77.56
CA GLY A 14 -23.30 53.24 -78.62
C GLY A 14 -24.39 52.64 -79.51
N ASP A 15 -25.60 53.18 -79.33
CA ASP A 15 -26.67 53.47 -80.29
C ASP A 15 -26.68 52.77 -81.67
N GLY A 16 -27.84 52.21 -82.01
CA GLY A 16 -28.20 51.98 -83.40
C GLY A 16 -29.22 50.88 -83.60
N ASN A 17 -30.43 51.31 -83.93
CA ASN A 17 -31.61 50.55 -84.33
C ASN A 17 -31.37 49.39 -85.31
N ASP A 18 -32.26 48.39 -85.21
CA ASP A 18 -32.76 47.52 -86.27
C ASP A 18 -31.73 46.90 -87.22
N ASP A 19 -31.22 45.72 -86.84
CA ASP A 19 -31.23 44.56 -87.74
C ASP A 19 -30.72 43.29 -87.05
N ARG A 20 -31.61 42.29 -87.01
CA ARG A 20 -31.35 40.84 -87.01
C ARG A 20 -31.14 40.14 -85.66
N ASP A 21 -32.28 39.97 -85.01
CA ASP A 21 -32.70 38.91 -84.06
C ASP A 21 -32.49 37.44 -84.55
N ILE A 22 -31.59 37.18 -85.50
CA ILE A 22 -31.32 35.82 -86.01
C ILE A 22 -30.22 35.13 -85.19
N GLU A 23 -29.31 35.88 -84.54
CA GLU A 23 -28.20 35.28 -83.80
C GLU A 23 -28.60 34.77 -82.39
N ASP A 24 -29.62 35.34 -81.74
CA ASP A 24 -30.01 34.94 -80.38
C ASP A 24 -30.77 33.59 -80.36
N GLU A 25 -31.52 33.27 -81.41
CA GLU A 25 -32.23 32.00 -81.52
C GLU A 25 -31.26 30.84 -81.82
N GLU A 26 -30.27 31.06 -82.70
CA GLU A 26 -29.18 30.09 -82.93
C GLU A 26 -28.32 29.90 -81.66
N TYR A 27 -28.04 30.96 -80.91
CA TYR A 27 -27.25 30.86 -79.68
C TYR A 27 -27.98 30.10 -78.57
N GLN A 28 -29.30 30.31 -78.42
CA GLN A 28 -30.12 29.56 -77.47
C GLN A 28 -30.25 28.09 -77.86
N GLN A 29 -30.42 27.78 -79.15
CA GLN A 29 -30.43 26.40 -79.64
C GLN A 29 -29.07 25.70 -79.42
N LEU A 30 -27.96 26.40 -79.64
CA LEU A 30 -26.62 25.88 -79.39
C LEU A 30 -26.38 25.64 -77.89
N ALA A 31 -26.85 26.53 -77.02
CA ALA A 31 -26.74 26.38 -75.57
C ALA A 31 -27.55 25.18 -75.05
N LEU A 32 -28.78 24.99 -75.53
CA LEU A 32 -29.61 23.82 -75.20
C LEU A 32 -28.97 22.52 -75.69
N ALA A 33 -28.44 22.51 -76.92
CA ALA A 33 -27.73 21.36 -77.47
C ALA A 33 -26.48 21.00 -76.65
N LEU A 34 -25.77 21.99 -76.11
CA LEU A 34 -24.61 21.75 -75.23
C LEU A 34 -25.02 21.16 -73.87
N VAL A 35 -26.12 21.63 -73.28
CA VAL A 35 -26.64 21.08 -72.02
C VAL A 35 -27.11 19.63 -72.20
N GLU A 36 -27.86 19.34 -73.27
CA GLU A 36 -28.26 17.97 -73.60
C GLU A 36 -27.06 17.07 -73.88
N ALA A 37 -26.06 17.57 -74.61
CA ALA A 37 -24.82 16.83 -74.86
C ALA A 37 -24.07 16.53 -73.55
N GLU A 38 -24.08 17.45 -72.59
CA GLU A 38 -23.46 17.25 -71.29
C GLU A 38 -24.23 16.24 -70.42
N GLU A 39 -25.57 16.28 -70.43
CA GLU A 39 -26.39 15.27 -69.78
C GLU A 39 -26.21 13.88 -70.39
N ARG A 40 -26.20 13.78 -71.72
CA ARG A 40 -25.89 12.54 -72.43
C ARG A 40 -24.49 12.05 -72.07
N ARG A 41 -23.49 12.93 -71.98
CA ARG A 41 -22.14 12.56 -71.50
C ARG A 41 -22.16 12.06 -70.05
N LYS A 42 -22.91 12.70 -69.14
CA LYS A 42 -23.07 12.27 -67.74
C LYS A 42 -23.77 10.91 -67.64
N GLN A 43 -24.82 10.69 -68.43
CA GLN A 43 -25.52 9.41 -68.50
C GLN A 43 -24.63 8.31 -69.09
N THR A 44 -23.90 8.61 -70.17
CA THR A 44 -22.96 7.66 -70.79
C THR A 44 -21.79 7.36 -69.86
N ALA A 45 -21.29 8.34 -69.09
CA ALA A 45 -20.26 8.14 -68.09
C ALA A 45 -20.77 7.29 -66.91
N LYS A 46 -22.02 7.51 -66.44
CA LYS A 46 -22.67 6.64 -65.44
C LYS A 46 -22.82 5.21 -65.96
N LYS A 47 -23.27 5.04 -67.20
CA LYS A 47 -23.41 3.72 -67.86
C LYS A 47 -22.05 3.04 -67.99
N ARG A 48 -21.03 3.73 -68.52
CA ARG A 48 -19.64 3.20 -68.62
C ARG A 48 -19.05 2.85 -67.26
N ARG A 49 -19.32 3.62 -66.20
CA ARG A 49 -18.90 3.28 -64.84
C ARG A 49 -19.61 2.04 -64.32
N LYS A 50 -20.92 1.90 -64.57
CA LYS A 50 -21.69 0.70 -64.23
C LYS A 50 -21.18 -0.53 -64.99
N ASP A 51 -20.99 -0.40 -66.30
CA ASP A 51 -20.50 -1.47 -67.18
C ASP A 51 -19.06 -1.89 -66.86
N LYS A 52 -18.19 -0.92 -66.53
CA LYS A 52 -16.82 -1.19 -66.05
C LYS A 52 -16.82 -1.86 -64.67
N TRP A 53 -17.73 -1.47 -63.78
CA TRP A 53 -17.89 -2.12 -62.48
C TRP A 53 -18.35 -3.57 -62.64
N THR A 54 -19.37 -3.84 -63.48
CA THR A 54 -19.86 -5.19 -63.75
C THR A 54 -18.86 -6.07 -64.50
N ARG A 55 -18.02 -5.52 -65.39
CA ARG A 55 -16.94 -6.28 -66.06
C ARG A 55 -15.79 -6.64 -65.13
N ASN A 56 -15.41 -5.72 -64.23
CA ASN A 56 -14.28 -5.92 -63.34
C ASN A 56 -14.65 -6.66 -62.05
N HIS A 57 -15.95 -6.82 -61.79
CA HIS A 57 -16.50 -7.63 -60.70
C HIS A 57 -17.55 -8.56 -61.32
N PRO A 58 -17.14 -9.58 -62.10
CA PRO A 58 -18.07 -10.64 -62.46
C PRO A 58 -18.66 -11.15 -61.14
N VAL A 59 -19.97 -11.03 -60.97
CA VAL A 59 -20.66 -11.65 -59.84
C VAL A 59 -20.55 -13.15 -60.11
N ASP A 60 -19.47 -13.75 -59.62
CA ASP A 60 -19.33 -15.18 -59.55
C ASP A 60 -20.55 -15.67 -58.76
N PRO A 61 -21.46 -16.47 -59.34
CA PRO A 61 -22.69 -16.89 -58.68
C PRO A 61 -22.42 -17.74 -57.41
N PHE A 62 -21.14 -18.05 -57.15
CA PHE A 62 -20.63 -18.83 -56.03
C PHE A 62 -19.63 -18.10 -55.13
N VAL A 63 -19.59 -16.76 -55.08
CA VAL A 63 -19.21 -16.16 -53.78
C VAL A 63 -20.39 -16.41 -52.85
N GLU A 64 -20.44 -17.61 -52.27
CA GLU A 64 -21.33 -17.92 -51.16
C GLU A 64 -21.12 -16.83 -50.12
N MET A 65 -22.02 -15.85 -50.13
CA MET A 65 -22.01 -14.82 -49.13
C MET A 65 -22.13 -15.53 -47.79
N LEU A 66 -21.12 -15.36 -46.93
CA LEU A 66 -21.12 -15.83 -45.56
C LEU A 66 -22.54 -15.64 -45.00
N PRO A 67 -23.24 -16.73 -44.63
CA PRO A 67 -24.60 -16.65 -44.15
C PRO A 67 -24.70 -15.56 -43.10
N PHE A 68 -25.69 -14.68 -43.25
CA PHE A 68 -25.81 -13.50 -42.39
C PHE A 68 -25.79 -13.86 -40.89
N ALA A 69 -26.32 -15.04 -40.55
CA ALA A 69 -26.31 -15.61 -39.19
C ALA A 69 -24.90 -15.92 -38.62
N LEU A 70 -23.87 -16.07 -39.44
CA LEU A 70 -22.49 -16.33 -39.00
C LEU A 70 -21.71 -15.04 -38.70
N LEU A 71 -22.13 -13.90 -39.25
CA LEU A 71 -21.43 -12.63 -39.08
C LEU A 71 -21.38 -12.17 -37.61
N PRO A 72 -22.47 -12.23 -36.80
CA PRO A 72 -22.41 -11.90 -35.38
C PRO A 72 -21.45 -12.82 -34.60
N LYS A 73 -21.40 -14.12 -34.95
CA LYS A 73 -20.48 -15.08 -34.31
C LYS A 73 -19.02 -14.75 -34.62
N ILE A 74 -18.70 -14.46 -35.88
CA ILE A 74 -17.35 -14.05 -36.29
C ILE A 74 -16.96 -12.76 -35.56
N PHE A 75 -17.87 -11.80 -35.49
CA PHE A 75 -17.59 -10.54 -34.82
C PHE A 75 -17.43 -10.70 -33.31
N SER A 76 -18.10 -11.68 -32.67
CA SER A 76 -17.97 -11.93 -31.22
C SER A 76 -16.55 -12.34 -30.78
N TYR A 77 -15.70 -12.77 -31.72
CA TYR A 77 -14.29 -13.04 -31.47
C TYR A 77 -13.40 -11.80 -31.55
N LEU A 78 -13.94 -10.65 -31.96
CA LEU A 78 -13.21 -9.39 -31.97
C LEU A 78 -13.15 -8.84 -30.55
N ASP A 79 -11.96 -8.46 -30.12
CA ASP A 79 -11.67 -7.85 -28.82
C ASP A 79 -11.44 -6.33 -28.93
N SER A 80 -11.64 -5.77 -30.13
CA SER A 80 -11.40 -4.36 -30.42
C SER A 80 -12.64 -3.68 -31.02
N VAL A 81 -13.17 -2.72 -30.28
CA VAL A 81 -14.35 -1.95 -30.65
C VAL A 81 -14.09 -1.10 -31.90
N ASN A 82 -12.81 -0.76 -32.14
CA ASN A 82 -12.36 -0.06 -33.35
C ASN A 82 -12.41 -0.98 -34.58
N LEU A 83 -12.06 -2.27 -34.43
CA LEU A 83 -12.19 -3.24 -35.52
C LEU A 83 -13.66 -3.45 -35.88
N VAL A 84 -14.54 -3.62 -34.89
CA VAL A 84 -16.00 -3.71 -35.10
C VAL A 84 -16.51 -2.46 -35.83
N TYR A 85 -16.05 -1.27 -35.44
CA TYR A 85 -16.41 -0.02 -36.11
C TYR A 85 -15.92 0.04 -37.56
N LYS A 86 -14.66 -0.31 -37.84
CA LYS A 86 -14.13 -0.32 -39.21
C LYS A 86 -14.91 -1.30 -40.09
N LEU A 87 -15.22 -2.49 -39.59
CA LEU A 87 -16.02 -3.50 -40.32
C LEU A 87 -17.43 -2.98 -40.63
N SER A 88 -18.05 -2.22 -39.73
CA SER A 88 -19.37 -1.59 -39.94
C SER A 88 -19.44 -0.64 -41.15
N LEU A 89 -18.29 -0.10 -41.56
CA LEU A 89 -18.18 0.86 -42.66
C LEU A 89 -17.97 0.18 -44.01
N LEU A 90 -17.57 -1.09 -44.03
CA LEU A 90 -17.21 -1.80 -45.27
C LEU A 90 -18.44 -2.28 -46.05
N SER A 91 -19.53 -2.67 -45.38
CA SER A 91 -20.75 -3.13 -46.07
C SER A 91 -22.02 -2.89 -45.24
N LYS A 92 -23.17 -2.79 -45.93
CA LYS A 92 -24.48 -2.72 -45.28
C LYS A 92 -24.80 -4.00 -44.50
N SER A 93 -24.39 -5.16 -45.01
CA SER A 93 -24.58 -6.46 -44.36
C SER A 93 -23.79 -6.55 -43.05
N PHE A 94 -22.54 -6.09 -43.03
CA PHE A 94 -21.74 -6.03 -41.79
C PHE A 94 -22.33 -5.05 -40.79
N ARG A 95 -22.84 -3.92 -41.27
CA ARG A 95 -23.56 -2.98 -40.42
C ARG A 95 -24.76 -3.64 -39.76
N GLN A 96 -25.59 -4.36 -40.51
CA GLN A 96 -26.76 -5.05 -39.98
C GLN A 96 -26.42 -6.22 -39.05
N ALA A 97 -25.23 -6.81 -39.18
CA ALA A 97 -24.77 -7.91 -38.33
C ALA A 97 -24.21 -7.47 -36.97
N ILE A 98 -24.03 -6.16 -36.73
CA ILE A 98 -23.55 -5.66 -35.44
C ILE A 98 -24.73 -5.60 -34.48
N THR A 99 -24.60 -6.30 -33.37
CA THR A 99 -25.61 -6.35 -32.30
C THR A 99 -25.13 -5.55 -31.07
N PRO A 100 -26.02 -5.18 -30.14
CA PRO A 100 -25.61 -4.50 -28.92
C PRO A 100 -24.67 -5.35 -28.06
N GLU A 101 -24.95 -6.64 -27.94
CA GLU A 101 -24.20 -7.59 -27.14
C GLU A 101 -22.76 -7.68 -27.62
N LEU A 102 -22.57 -7.69 -28.95
CA LEU A 102 -21.26 -7.64 -29.57
C LEU A 102 -20.48 -6.38 -29.15
N VAL A 103 -21.09 -5.20 -29.27
CA VAL A 103 -20.40 -3.93 -28.96
C VAL A 103 -20.03 -3.87 -27.47
N VAL A 104 -20.94 -4.28 -26.59
CA VAL A 104 -20.74 -4.34 -25.15
C VAL A 104 -19.64 -5.34 -24.79
N GLN A 105 -19.72 -6.57 -25.31
CA GLN A 105 -18.72 -7.61 -25.08
C GLN A 105 -17.33 -7.15 -25.54
N THR A 106 -17.24 -6.65 -26.77
CA THR A 106 -15.97 -6.16 -27.34
C THR A 106 -15.38 -5.03 -26.48
N ALA A 107 -16.20 -4.11 -25.99
CA ALA A 107 -15.75 -2.99 -25.16
C ALA A 107 -15.27 -3.41 -23.77
N VAL A 108 -15.97 -4.36 -23.15
CA VAL A 108 -15.56 -4.92 -21.86
C VAL A 108 -14.23 -5.67 -22.01
N PHE A 109 -14.08 -6.48 -23.05
CA PHE A 109 -12.86 -7.25 -23.33
C PHE A 109 -11.68 -6.37 -23.75
N GLN A 110 -11.91 -5.32 -24.55
CA GLN A 110 -10.88 -4.33 -24.89
C GLN A 110 -10.31 -3.63 -23.64
N GLY A 111 -11.15 -3.44 -22.61
CA GLY A 111 -10.77 -2.80 -21.36
C GLY A 111 -10.51 -1.29 -21.50
N GLY A 112 -9.84 -0.69 -20.51
CA GLY A 112 -9.48 0.73 -20.52
C GLY A 112 -10.68 1.67 -20.54
N ASN A 113 -10.60 2.75 -21.31
CA ASN A 113 -11.67 3.74 -21.43
C ASN A 113 -12.95 3.16 -22.04
N PRO A 114 -12.91 2.30 -23.09
CA PRO A 114 -14.11 1.66 -23.62
C PRO A 114 -14.97 0.95 -22.56
N LYS A 115 -14.34 0.15 -21.69
CA LYS A 115 -15.02 -0.50 -20.56
C LYS A 115 -15.67 0.52 -19.61
N GLN A 116 -14.93 1.56 -19.21
CA GLN A 116 -15.44 2.61 -18.32
C GLN A 116 -16.61 3.41 -18.93
N VAL A 117 -16.60 3.61 -20.25
CA VAL A 117 -17.70 4.26 -20.98
C VAL A 117 -18.93 3.37 -20.95
N ILE A 118 -18.80 2.07 -21.26
CA ILE A 118 -19.91 1.12 -21.20
C ILE A 118 -20.43 0.96 -19.77
N GLU A 119 -19.58 0.84 -18.77
CA GLU A 119 -19.98 0.78 -17.35
C GLU A 119 -20.86 1.96 -16.95
N ARG A 120 -20.46 3.19 -17.33
CA ARG A 120 -21.24 4.40 -17.05
C ARG A 120 -22.58 4.39 -17.78
N ILE A 121 -22.60 4.04 -19.06
CA ILE A 121 -23.83 3.98 -19.85
C ILE A 121 -24.77 2.91 -19.30
N MET A 122 -24.26 1.71 -19.00
CA MET A 122 -25.07 0.59 -18.48
C MET A 122 -25.60 0.89 -17.09
N LYS A 123 -24.82 1.57 -16.23
CA LYS A 123 -25.31 2.07 -14.96
C LYS A 123 -26.48 3.04 -15.17
N SER A 124 -26.34 4.01 -16.07
CA SER A 124 -27.42 4.95 -16.36
C SER A 124 -28.67 4.30 -16.98
N VAL A 125 -28.49 3.28 -17.82
CA VAL A 125 -29.58 2.47 -18.39
C VAL A 125 -30.28 1.65 -17.29
N LYS A 126 -29.51 1.02 -16.39
CA LYS A 126 -30.02 0.25 -15.25
C LYS A 126 -30.81 1.12 -14.26
N ASP A 127 -30.29 2.31 -13.99
CA ASP A 127 -30.91 3.32 -13.12
C ASP A 127 -32.07 4.05 -13.82
N LYS A 128 -32.42 3.65 -15.06
CA LYS A 128 -33.45 4.27 -15.93
C LYS A 128 -33.27 5.78 -16.13
N SER A 129 -32.05 6.28 -15.98
CA SER A 129 -31.72 7.71 -16.08
C SER A 129 -31.44 8.17 -17.52
N VAL A 130 -31.18 7.23 -18.44
CA VAL A 130 -30.93 7.50 -19.86
C VAL A 130 -31.64 6.45 -20.72
N TYR A 131 -32.18 6.87 -21.87
CA TYR A 131 -32.79 6.00 -22.86
C TYR A 131 -31.76 5.08 -23.55
N ILE A 132 -32.19 3.90 -23.99
CA ILE A 132 -31.30 2.91 -24.60
C ILE A 132 -30.66 3.47 -25.88
N PRO A 133 -29.33 3.60 -25.93
CA PRO A 133 -28.66 4.05 -27.15
C PRO A 133 -28.72 2.98 -28.24
N SER A 134 -28.90 3.42 -29.49
CA SER A 134 -28.77 2.53 -30.65
C SER A 134 -27.38 1.88 -30.71
N ILE A 135 -27.29 0.72 -31.34
CA ILE A 135 -26.05 -0.06 -31.47
C ILE A 135 -24.92 0.79 -32.06
N PHE A 136 -25.21 1.59 -33.09
CA PHE A 136 -24.24 2.51 -33.67
C PHE A 136 -23.91 3.68 -32.75
N ARG A 137 -24.86 4.16 -31.94
CA ARG A 137 -24.56 5.19 -30.94
C ARG A 137 -23.60 4.64 -29.89
N LEU A 138 -23.85 3.43 -29.37
CA LEU A 138 -22.90 2.77 -28.48
C LEU A 138 -21.53 2.65 -29.13
N LEU A 139 -21.46 2.04 -30.32
CA LEU A 139 -20.21 1.82 -31.04
C LEU A 139 -19.44 3.13 -31.29
N ARG A 140 -20.15 4.25 -31.51
CA ARG A 140 -19.55 5.59 -31.62
C ARG A 140 -19.04 6.08 -30.27
N LEU A 141 -19.80 5.95 -29.18
CA LEU A 141 -19.39 6.40 -27.85
C LEU A 141 -18.15 5.67 -27.34
N VAL A 142 -18.05 4.35 -27.56
CA VAL A 142 -16.86 3.58 -27.15
C VAL A 142 -15.63 3.82 -28.04
N ASN A 143 -15.82 4.30 -29.28
CA ASN A 143 -14.73 4.69 -30.18
C ASN A 143 -14.52 6.21 -30.25
N ALA A 144 -15.29 7.00 -29.49
CA ALA A 144 -15.26 8.44 -29.63
C ALA A 144 -13.91 8.97 -29.14
N THR A 145 -13.28 9.76 -30.00
CA THR A 145 -12.04 10.47 -29.68
C THR A 145 -12.29 11.96 -29.44
N MET A 146 -13.52 12.43 -29.71
CA MET A 146 -13.90 13.84 -29.66
C MET A 146 -15.23 14.05 -28.94
N CYS A 147 -15.46 15.30 -28.54
CA CYS A 147 -16.65 15.71 -27.83
C CYS A 147 -17.86 15.94 -28.79
N GLU A 148 -19.10 15.56 -28.44
CA GLU A 148 -20.32 15.84 -29.23
C GLU A 148 -20.59 17.34 -29.46
N ARG A 149 -20.01 18.21 -28.63
CA ARG A 149 -20.04 19.68 -28.82
C ARG A 149 -19.01 20.21 -29.83
N GLY A 150 -18.24 19.34 -30.49
CA GLY A 150 -17.32 19.72 -31.56
C GLY A 150 -16.10 20.52 -31.09
N GLU A 151 -15.64 21.46 -31.93
CA GLU A 151 -14.39 22.22 -31.79
C GLU A 151 -14.32 23.14 -30.56
N GLU A 152 -15.47 23.50 -29.98
CA GLU A 152 -15.54 24.37 -28.80
C GLU A 152 -15.38 23.63 -27.47
N CYS A 153 -15.24 22.30 -27.51
CA CYS A 153 -15.19 21.43 -26.33
C CYS A 153 -13.78 20.83 -26.11
N CYS A 154 -13.44 20.51 -24.86
CA CYS A 154 -12.22 19.76 -24.54
C CYS A 154 -12.33 18.32 -25.07
N GLY A 155 -11.62 18.00 -26.15
CA GLY A 155 -11.45 16.62 -26.59
C GLY A 155 -10.60 15.83 -25.59
N TYR A 156 -10.69 14.51 -25.60
CA TYR A 156 -9.85 13.68 -24.74
C TYR A 156 -8.59 13.27 -25.52
N ASP A 157 -7.43 13.77 -25.08
CA ASP A 157 -6.15 13.42 -25.68
C ASP A 157 -5.79 11.98 -25.33
N LEU A 158 -5.82 11.08 -26.32
CA LEU A 158 -5.49 9.67 -26.12
C LEU A 158 -4.01 9.43 -25.81
N VAL A 159 -3.12 10.35 -26.21
CA VAL A 159 -1.69 10.28 -25.93
C VAL A 159 -1.42 10.72 -24.50
N ASN A 160 -2.01 11.85 -24.10
CA ASN A 160 -1.74 12.46 -22.79
C ASN A 160 -2.74 12.07 -21.69
N ARG A 161 -3.80 11.33 -22.02
CA ARG A 161 -4.91 10.92 -21.13
C ARG A 161 -5.52 12.09 -20.36
N LYS A 162 -5.59 13.28 -20.97
CA LYS A 162 -6.12 14.50 -20.35
C LYS A 162 -7.07 15.22 -21.31
N PRO A 163 -8.04 16.00 -20.79
CA PRO A 163 -8.84 16.89 -21.63
C PRO A 163 -7.93 17.95 -22.25
N SER A 164 -7.90 18.06 -23.58
CA SER A 164 -7.16 19.09 -24.32
C SER A 164 -8.01 19.65 -25.46
N ARG A 165 -7.72 20.89 -25.88
CA ARG A 165 -8.34 21.44 -27.09
C ARG A 165 -7.71 20.78 -28.31
N LEU A 166 -8.54 20.17 -29.14
CA LEU A 166 -8.07 19.52 -30.37
C LEU A 166 -7.91 20.59 -31.45
N GLU A 167 -6.67 20.83 -31.86
CA GLU A 167 -6.36 21.77 -32.95
C GLU A 167 -6.62 21.10 -34.31
N LYS A 168 -7.87 21.13 -34.81
CA LYS A 168 -8.31 21.15 -36.24
C LYS A 168 -9.74 20.60 -36.48
N PRO A 169 -10.44 21.03 -37.55
CA PRO A 169 -11.70 20.43 -37.98
C PRO A 169 -11.43 19.04 -38.55
N THR A 170 -12.08 18.01 -38.00
CA THR A 170 -12.21 16.75 -38.72
C THR A 170 -13.68 16.53 -39.06
N HIS A 171 -14.01 16.60 -40.35
CA HIS A 171 -15.33 16.32 -40.93
C HIS A 171 -15.76 14.84 -40.77
N ARG A 172 -15.62 14.27 -39.57
CA ARG A 172 -16.08 12.91 -39.26
C ARG A 172 -17.29 13.02 -38.36
N PRO A 173 -18.52 12.98 -38.91
CA PRO A 173 -19.75 13.10 -38.13
C PRO A 173 -19.92 12.00 -37.06
N PHE A 174 -19.06 10.97 -37.03
CA PHE A 174 -19.27 9.73 -36.27
C PHE A 174 -18.28 9.47 -35.10
N THR A 175 -17.42 10.41 -34.70
CA THR A 175 -16.42 10.21 -33.61
C THR A 175 -16.72 11.02 -32.33
N LEU A 176 -17.99 11.29 -32.07
CA LEU A 176 -18.45 12.28 -31.10
C LEU A 176 -19.06 11.59 -29.85
N SER A 177 -18.64 12.00 -28.65
CA SER A 177 -19.26 11.65 -27.34
C SER A 177 -19.32 12.89 -26.43
N ILE A 178 -20.32 13.14 -25.59
CA ILE A 178 -20.27 14.31 -24.69
C ILE A 178 -19.18 14.09 -23.62
N CYS A 179 -18.20 15.00 -23.51
CA CYS A 179 -17.11 14.86 -22.52
C CYS A 179 -17.60 15.13 -21.09
N LEU A 180 -16.89 14.65 -20.07
CA LEU A 180 -17.27 14.79 -18.66
C LEU A 180 -17.49 16.26 -18.25
N THR A 181 -16.63 17.18 -18.68
CA THR A 181 -16.81 18.63 -18.44
C THR A 181 -18.10 19.15 -19.04
N CYS A 182 -18.48 18.68 -20.23
CA CYS A 182 -19.74 19.05 -20.86
C CYS A 182 -20.95 18.32 -20.27
N VAL A 183 -20.79 17.12 -19.71
CA VAL A 183 -21.86 16.45 -18.94
C VAL A 183 -22.12 17.22 -17.63
N GLU A 184 -21.06 17.66 -16.96
CA GLU A 184 -21.13 18.52 -15.76
C GLU A 184 -21.74 19.90 -16.09
N ASP A 185 -21.35 20.53 -17.19
CA ASP A 185 -21.97 21.79 -17.66
C ASP A 185 -23.44 21.64 -18.09
N VAL A 186 -23.86 20.48 -18.62
CA VAL A 186 -25.27 20.22 -18.97
C VAL A 186 -26.11 19.97 -17.72
N SER A 187 -25.55 19.29 -16.72
CA SER A 187 -26.23 19.00 -15.45
C SER A 187 -26.26 20.22 -14.51
N ALA A 188 -25.29 21.12 -14.62
CA ALA A 188 -25.26 22.42 -13.94
C ALA A 188 -25.85 23.55 -14.82
N GLN A 189 -27.17 23.53 -15.03
CA GLN A 189 -27.97 24.70 -15.41
C GLN A 189 -27.45 25.59 -16.58
N ARG A 190 -28.00 25.45 -17.80
CA ARG A 190 -28.81 26.50 -18.47
C ARG A 190 -29.05 26.28 -19.97
N ILE A 191 -30.33 26.41 -20.33
CA ILE A 191 -30.77 27.29 -21.42
C ILE A 191 -30.10 28.65 -21.19
N ARG A 192 -28.91 28.85 -21.74
CA ARG A 192 -28.39 30.18 -22.08
C ARG A 192 -27.75 30.02 -23.44
N LEU A 193 -28.59 30.31 -24.42
CA LEU A 193 -28.23 30.59 -25.79
C LEU A 193 -26.91 31.40 -25.83
N TYR A 194 -25.96 30.83 -26.55
CA TYR A 194 -24.87 31.48 -27.24
C TYR A 194 -23.87 32.34 -26.43
N SER A 195 -22.65 31.80 -26.42
CA SER A 195 -21.40 32.51 -26.75
C SER A 195 -20.97 33.63 -25.82
N SER A 196 -19.90 33.39 -25.07
CA SER A 196 -18.59 33.94 -25.46
C SER A 196 -17.54 33.46 -24.48
N TRP A 197 -16.48 32.89 -25.04
CA TRP A 197 -15.21 32.84 -24.37
C TRP A 197 -14.83 34.22 -23.81
N SER A 198 -14.53 34.30 -22.52
CA SER A 198 -13.43 35.15 -22.04
C SER A 198 -12.89 34.66 -20.69
N ARG A 199 -12.11 33.56 -20.70
CA ARG A 199 -11.01 33.37 -19.74
C ARG A 199 -9.73 34.08 -20.22
N LYS A 200 -9.86 35.19 -20.94
CA LYS A 200 -8.79 36.18 -21.08
C LYS A 200 -9.13 37.35 -20.15
N ASN A 201 -8.86 37.16 -18.88
CA ASN A 201 -8.42 38.21 -17.98
C ASN A 201 -7.78 37.56 -16.76
N ASN A 202 -6.46 37.66 -16.71
CA ASN A 202 -5.55 37.28 -15.63
C ASN A 202 -5.87 38.06 -14.33
N ARG A 203 -7.00 37.81 -13.66
CA ARG A 203 -7.28 38.35 -12.31
C ARG A 203 -8.23 37.47 -11.49
N ILE A 204 -7.92 36.17 -11.38
CA ILE A 204 -8.40 35.42 -10.23
C ILE A 204 -7.15 35.04 -9.44
N GLU A 205 -6.81 35.88 -8.46
CA GLU A 205 -6.02 35.41 -7.33
C GLU A 205 -6.68 34.14 -6.82
N SER A 206 -5.91 33.06 -6.74
CA SER A 206 -6.31 31.84 -6.06
C SER A 206 -6.54 32.19 -4.59
N TYR A 207 -7.78 32.52 -4.23
CA TYR A 207 -8.18 32.49 -2.83
C TYR A 207 -8.13 31.03 -2.39
N ASP A 208 -7.12 30.73 -1.57
CA ASP A 208 -6.99 29.46 -0.90
C ASP A 208 -8.09 29.35 0.16
N CYS A 209 -9.20 28.70 -0.21
CA CYS A 209 -10.36 28.50 0.65
C CYS A 209 -10.02 27.79 1.97
N THR A 210 -8.87 27.12 2.05
CA THR A 210 -8.42 26.46 3.29
C THR A 210 -7.91 27.45 4.34
N LYS A 211 -7.55 28.67 3.95
CA LYS A 211 -7.09 29.73 4.88
C LYS A 211 -8.22 30.57 5.48
N LEU A 212 -9.45 30.44 4.96
CA LEU A 212 -10.63 31.21 5.37
C LEU A 212 -11.14 30.85 6.78
N LEU A 213 -10.71 29.70 7.31
CA LEU A 213 -11.06 29.19 8.64
C LEU A 213 -9.88 29.15 9.63
N SER A 214 -8.65 29.41 9.16
CA SER A 214 -7.44 29.18 9.95
C SER A 214 -6.57 30.42 10.17
N SER A 215 -6.89 31.55 9.55
CA SER A 215 -6.18 32.81 9.75
C SER A 215 -7.06 33.79 10.53
N PRO A 216 -6.65 34.23 11.75
CA PRO A 216 -7.36 35.31 12.44
C PRO A 216 -7.31 36.57 11.57
N GLN A 217 -8.45 37.21 11.35
CA GLN A 217 -8.51 38.47 10.61
C GLN A 217 -8.54 39.60 11.63
N VAL A 218 -7.68 40.61 11.43
CA VAL A 218 -7.61 41.76 12.32
C VAL A 218 -8.46 42.89 11.74
N GLU A 219 -9.40 43.41 12.51
CA GLU A 219 -10.22 44.53 12.06
C GLU A 219 -9.37 45.80 11.97
N HIS A 220 -9.24 46.36 10.76
CA HIS A 220 -8.27 47.43 10.47
C HIS A 220 -8.47 48.73 11.27
N SER A 221 -9.67 48.98 11.82
CA SER A 221 -9.97 50.17 12.60
C SER A 221 -9.66 50.04 14.09
N THR A 222 -9.66 48.82 14.64
CA THR A 222 -9.60 48.55 16.09
C THR A 222 -8.35 47.75 16.47
N GLY A 223 -7.81 46.93 15.54
CA GLY A 223 -6.63 46.10 15.79
C GLY A 223 -6.93 44.78 16.49
N ASP A 224 -8.21 44.46 16.70
CA ASP A 224 -8.63 43.23 17.39
C ASP A 224 -8.79 42.04 16.42
N ASP A 225 -8.45 40.85 16.89
CA ASP A 225 -8.67 39.58 16.18
C ASP A 225 -10.18 39.28 16.10
N VAL A 226 -10.77 39.39 14.90
CA VAL A 226 -12.14 38.99 14.61
C VAL A 226 -12.17 37.70 13.77
N GLY A 227 -12.88 36.69 14.28
CA GLY A 227 -13.14 35.45 13.56
C GLY A 227 -14.10 35.64 12.37
N SER A 228 -14.08 34.70 11.42
CA SER A 228 -14.88 34.75 10.19
C SER A 228 -16.40 34.83 10.45
N LEU A 229 -16.98 36.03 10.38
CA LEU A 229 -18.43 36.26 10.54
C LEU A 229 -19.20 35.80 9.30
N VAL A 230 -19.87 34.65 9.38
CA VAL A 230 -20.91 34.26 8.42
C VAL A 230 -22.13 35.14 8.66
N LEU A 231 -22.40 36.09 7.76
CA LEU A 231 -23.58 36.95 7.84
C LEU A 231 -24.87 36.14 7.66
N PHE A 232 -25.91 36.45 8.44
CA PHE A 232 -27.23 35.78 8.39
C PHE A 232 -27.86 35.73 6.97
N LYS A 233 -27.56 36.72 6.13
CA LYS A 233 -27.98 36.72 4.71
C LYS A 233 -27.38 35.57 3.89
N HIS A 234 -26.18 35.10 4.22
CA HIS A 234 -25.53 33.96 3.57
C HIS A 234 -26.14 32.64 4.03
N VAL A 235 -26.57 32.53 5.29
CA VAL A 235 -27.34 31.38 5.81
C VAL A 235 -28.68 31.25 5.07
N LYS A 236 -29.43 32.36 4.92
CA LYS A 236 -30.69 32.36 4.14
C LYS A 236 -30.49 32.02 2.66
N GLN A 237 -29.34 32.37 2.08
CA GLN A 237 -29.00 32.02 0.71
C GLN A 237 -28.69 30.52 0.59
N ILE A 238 -27.94 29.95 1.54
CA ILE A 238 -27.65 28.51 1.61
C ILE A 238 -28.95 27.70 1.79
N GLU A 239 -29.82 28.11 2.72
CA GLU A 239 -31.13 27.48 2.94
C GLU A 239 -32.03 27.54 1.69
N LYS A 240 -32.10 28.69 1.00
CA LYS A 240 -32.84 28.80 -0.28
C LYS A 240 -32.28 27.88 -1.35
N THR A 241 -30.95 27.78 -1.44
CA THR A 241 -30.29 26.92 -2.44
C THR A 241 -30.60 25.44 -2.17
N HIS A 242 -30.61 25.04 -0.90
CA HIS A 242 -30.92 23.67 -0.49
C HIS A 242 -32.41 23.31 -0.68
N HIS A 243 -33.33 24.26 -0.42
CA HIS A 243 -34.77 24.05 -0.66
C HIS A 243 -35.15 24.04 -2.15
N GLU A 244 -34.45 24.79 -2.99
CA GLU A 244 -34.63 24.73 -4.45
C GLU A 244 -34.10 23.42 -5.05
N GLU A 245 -33.06 22.83 -4.45
CA GLU A 245 -32.49 21.54 -4.85
C GLU A 245 -33.43 20.37 -4.50
N GLU A 246 -34.00 20.35 -3.29
CA GLU A 246 -35.02 19.38 -2.86
C GLU A 246 -36.28 19.44 -3.75
N LYS A 247 -36.77 20.64 -4.07
CA LYS A 247 -37.91 20.81 -4.99
C LYS A 247 -37.61 20.34 -6.42
N ARG A 248 -36.40 20.57 -6.92
CA ARG A 248 -35.97 20.07 -8.23
C ARG A 248 -35.80 18.55 -8.26
N LYS A 249 -35.30 17.97 -7.18
CA LYS A 249 -35.20 16.52 -7.00
C LYS A 249 -36.59 15.89 -7.00
N ALA A 250 -37.54 16.44 -6.24
CA ALA A 250 -38.92 15.99 -6.24
C ALA A 250 -39.59 16.10 -7.63
N LEU A 251 -39.37 17.20 -8.36
CA LEU A 251 -39.85 17.38 -9.74
C LEU A 251 -39.21 16.40 -10.75
N LEU A 252 -37.95 16.03 -10.54
CA LEU A 252 -37.26 15.02 -11.35
C LEU A 252 -37.76 13.61 -11.04
N GLU A 253 -37.97 13.28 -9.77
CA GLU A 253 -38.57 12.02 -9.34
C GLU A 253 -40.00 11.86 -9.90
N ASP A 254 -40.81 12.92 -9.83
CA ASP A 254 -42.18 12.92 -10.38
C ASP A 254 -42.19 12.79 -11.92
N ARG A 255 -41.25 13.44 -12.61
CA ARG A 255 -41.04 13.24 -14.07
C ARG A 255 -40.55 11.83 -14.41
N LEU A 256 -39.70 11.23 -13.59
CA LEU A 256 -39.22 9.86 -13.80
C LEU A 256 -40.37 8.84 -13.61
N VAL A 257 -41.25 9.06 -12.63
CA VAL A 257 -42.47 8.26 -12.43
C VAL A 257 -43.43 8.38 -13.61
N GLN A 258 -43.66 9.61 -14.12
CA GLN A 258 -44.47 9.84 -15.32
C GLN A 258 -43.85 9.24 -16.60
N LEU A 259 -42.52 9.22 -16.70
CA LEU A 259 -41.82 8.57 -17.81
C LEU A 259 -41.89 7.05 -17.71
N ASP A 260 -41.78 6.45 -16.51
CA ASP A 260 -41.86 4.99 -16.32
C ASP A 260 -43.24 4.43 -16.67
N GLN A 261 -44.29 5.25 -16.57
CA GLN A 261 -45.65 4.96 -17.05
C GLN A 261 -45.79 5.02 -18.59
N ASN A 262 -44.87 5.70 -19.29
CA ASN A 262 -44.87 5.91 -20.74
C ASN A 262 -43.84 5.07 -21.51
N ILE A 263 -42.96 4.32 -20.81
CA ILE A 263 -42.01 3.39 -21.46
C ILE A 263 -42.77 2.18 -21.99
N THR A 264 -42.59 1.89 -23.28
CA THR A 264 -43.21 0.74 -23.94
C THR A 264 -42.61 -0.57 -23.43
N GLN A 265 -43.38 -1.66 -23.47
CA GLN A 265 -42.89 -2.99 -23.07
C GLN A 265 -41.68 -3.44 -23.92
N GLU A 266 -41.61 -3.00 -25.18
CA GLU A 266 -40.49 -3.27 -26.10
C GLU A 266 -39.17 -2.62 -25.63
N GLU A 267 -39.23 -1.37 -25.16
CA GLU A 267 -38.07 -0.67 -24.61
C GLU A 267 -37.58 -1.31 -23.31
N ARG A 268 -38.48 -1.79 -22.45
CA ARG A 268 -38.10 -2.54 -21.24
C ARG A 268 -37.37 -3.84 -21.59
N ASN A 269 -37.87 -4.58 -22.57
CA ASN A 269 -37.24 -5.81 -23.04
C ASN A 269 -35.85 -5.54 -23.63
N LEU A 270 -35.69 -4.48 -24.43
CA LEU A 270 -34.40 -4.11 -25.01
C LEU A 270 -33.38 -3.67 -23.94
N SER A 271 -33.82 -2.97 -22.89
CA SER A 271 -32.96 -2.57 -21.77
C SER A 271 -32.39 -3.80 -21.08
N GLN A 272 -33.26 -4.78 -20.81
CA GLN A 272 -32.90 -6.02 -20.17
C GLN A 272 -31.85 -6.81 -20.98
N VAL A 273 -31.96 -6.81 -22.31
CA VAL A 273 -30.97 -7.44 -23.20
C VAL A 273 -29.58 -6.82 -23.04
N TYR A 274 -29.49 -5.48 -23.02
CA TYR A 274 -28.22 -4.76 -22.87
C TYR A 274 -27.57 -5.01 -21.50
N VAL A 275 -28.37 -4.93 -20.43
CA VAL A 275 -27.91 -5.19 -19.06
C VAL A 275 -27.41 -6.62 -18.92
N THR A 276 -28.16 -7.60 -19.44
CA THR A 276 -27.79 -9.02 -19.39
C THR A 276 -26.50 -9.29 -20.18
N ALA A 277 -26.33 -8.66 -21.34
CA ALA A 277 -25.13 -8.78 -22.14
C ALA A 277 -23.89 -8.18 -21.44
N PHE A 278 -24.07 -7.04 -20.77
CA PHE A 278 -23.02 -6.42 -19.98
C PHE A 278 -22.59 -7.29 -18.80
N ASP A 279 -23.55 -7.77 -18.00
CA ASP A 279 -23.27 -8.62 -16.83
C ASP A 279 -22.57 -9.92 -17.26
N THR A 280 -23.01 -10.52 -18.36
CA THR A 280 -22.39 -11.72 -18.95
C THR A 280 -20.95 -11.43 -19.42
N ALA A 281 -20.72 -10.34 -20.13
CA ALA A 281 -19.41 -9.95 -20.62
C ALA A 281 -18.43 -9.65 -19.46
N MET A 282 -18.91 -9.00 -18.40
CA MET A 282 -18.12 -8.72 -17.20
C MET A 282 -17.69 -10.00 -16.48
N ALA A 283 -18.62 -10.95 -16.28
CA ALA A 283 -18.29 -12.24 -15.67
C ALA A 283 -17.25 -13.03 -16.48
N GLN A 284 -17.38 -13.04 -17.81
CA GLN A 284 -16.41 -13.68 -18.70
C GLN A 284 -15.04 -13.00 -18.67
N TYR A 285 -15.01 -11.67 -18.63
CA TYR A 285 -13.78 -10.88 -18.53
C TYR A 285 -13.04 -11.15 -17.22
N ASP A 286 -13.74 -11.19 -16.09
CA ASP A 286 -13.12 -11.45 -14.79
C ASP A 286 -12.54 -12.87 -14.73
N ALA A 287 -13.27 -13.86 -15.26
CA ALA A 287 -12.77 -15.23 -15.40
C ALA A 287 -11.54 -15.32 -16.33
N HIS A 288 -11.47 -14.49 -17.38
CA HIS A 288 -10.30 -14.39 -18.25
C HIS A 288 -9.10 -13.76 -17.51
N GLN A 289 -9.30 -12.66 -16.78
CA GLN A 289 -8.25 -12.01 -15.99
C GLN A 289 -7.70 -12.92 -14.90
N LYS A 290 -8.56 -13.68 -14.21
CA LYS A 290 -8.16 -14.67 -13.22
C LYS A 290 -7.25 -15.73 -13.84
N ARG A 291 -7.68 -16.37 -14.93
CA ARG A 291 -6.88 -17.36 -15.66
C ARG A 291 -5.51 -16.81 -16.08
N LYS A 292 -5.47 -15.57 -16.58
CA LYS A 292 -4.21 -14.91 -16.96
C LYS A 292 -3.27 -14.72 -15.77
N ARG A 293 -3.78 -14.30 -14.61
CA ARG A 293 -2.98 -14.15 -13.38
C ARG A 293 -2.46 -15.51 -12.90
N ASP A 294 -3.31 -16.53 -12.88
CA ASP A 294 -2.93 -17.87 -12.42
C ASP A 294 -1.80 -18.45 -13.29
N VAL A 295 -1.89 -18.29 -14.62
CA VAL A 295 -0.83 -18.68 -15.55
C VAL A 295 0.47 -17.92 -15.28
N LEU A 296 0.42 -16.61 -15.04
CA LEU A 296 1.61 -15.81 -14.74
C LEU A 296 2.25 -16.22 -13.40
N ILE A 297 1.45 -16.51 -12.38
CA ILE A 297 1.92 -17.01 -11.09
C ILE A 297 2.59 -18.37 -11.27
N ALA A 298 1.97 -19.29 -12.00
CA ALA A 298 2.54 -20.61 -12.28
C ALA A 298 3.87 -20.51 -13.06
N ILE A 299 3.94 -19.64 -14.07
CA ILE A 299 5.19 -19.38 -14.80
C ILE A 299 6.28 -18.82 -13.88
N GLN A 300 5.92 -17.90 -12.98
CA GLN A 300 6.87 -17.29 -12.04
C GLN A 300 7.37 -18.33 -11.03
N GLN A 301 6.47 -19.12 -10.45
CA GLN A 301 6.82 -20.22 -9.54
C GLN A 301 7.74 -21.23 -10.23
N ALA A 302 7.42 -21.66 -11.47
CA ALA A 302 8.28 -22.57 -12.23
C ALA A 302 9.67 -21.97 -12.50
N LYS A 303 9.75 -20.67 -12.81
CA LYS A 303 11.04 -19.95 -12.99
C LYS A 303 11.83 -19.90 -11.70
N ASP A 304 11.18 -19.60 -10.58
CA ASP A 304 11.85 -19.49 -9.28
C ASP A 304 12.30 -20.86 -8.76
N SER A 305 11.50 -21.92 -8.89
CA SER A 305 11.91 -23.30 -8.61
C SER A 305 13.09 -23.73 -9.47
N LYS A 306 13.09 -23.40 -10.78
CA LYS A 306 14.23 -23.69 -11.67
C LYS A 306 15.49 -22.92 -11.28
N ARG A 307 15.36 -21.66 -10.85
CA ARG A 307 16.48 -20.86 -10.32
C ARG A 307 17.02 -21.42 -9.01
N ALA A 308 16.13 -21.83 -8.11
CA ALA A 308 16.48 -22.44 -6.84
C ALA A 308 17.22 -23.77 -7.04
N SER A 309 16.72 -24.64 -7.93
CA SER A 309 17.41 -25.89 -8.30
C SER A 309 18.81 -25.60 -8.82
N ARG A 310 18.96 -24.69 -9.80
CA ARG A 310 20.28 -24.34 -10.36
C ARG A 310 21.25 -23.82 -9.31
N LYS A 311 20.79 -22.98 -8.38
CA LYS A 311 21.63 -22.49 -7.28
C LYS A 311 22.05 -23.62 -6.36
N ARG A 312 21.13 -24.50 -5.99
CA ARG A 312 21.43 -25.70 -5.20
C ARG A 312 22.47 -26.57 -5.91
N ASP A 313 22.28 -26.85 -7.20
CA ASP A 313 23.20 -27.65 -8.01
C ASP A 313 24.61 -27.02 -8.06
N MET A 314 24.70 -25.69 -8.09
CA MET A 314 25.99 -24.97 -8.06
C MET A 314 26.64 -24.97 -6.69
N SER A 315 25.86 -24.88 -5.61
CA SER A 315 26.37 -24.82 -4.23
C SER A 315 26.61 -26.20 -3.62
N GLN A 316 25.98 -27.26 -4.15
CA GLN A 316 26.10 -28.63 -3.64
C GLN A 316 27.55 -29.16 -3.67
N PRO A 317 28.37 -28.95 -4.72
CA PRO A 317 29.77 -29.36 -4.72
C PRO A 317 30.59 -28.68 -3.62
N VAL A 318 30.32 -27.39 -3.36
CA VAL A 318 30.98 -26.63 -2.28
C VAL A 318 30.54 -27.18 -0.93
N TYR A 319 29.25 -27.46 -0.75
CA TYR A 319 28.72 -28.07 0.47
C TYR A 319 29.36 -29.44 0.74
N ASN A 320 29.41 -30.31 -0.26
CA ASN A 320 30.03 -31.64 -0.14
C ASN A 320 31.52 -31.53 0.24
N LYS A 321 32.24 -30.53 -0.30
CA LYS A 321 33.64 -30.31 0.06
C LYS A 321 33.80 -29.80 1.50
N ILE A 322 32.91 -28.92 1.95
CA ILE A 322 32.86 -28.49 3.36
C ILE A 322 32.61 -29.70 4.27
N GLU A 323 31.65 -30.54 3.90
CA GLU A 323 31.29 -31.74 4.66
C GLU A 323 32.45 -32.74 4.76
N GLU A 324 33.14 -33.00 3.64
CA GLU A 324 34.34 -33.84 3.59
C GLU A 324 35.47 -33.25 4.47
N LEU A 325 35.70 -31.94 4.40
CA LEU A 325 36.74 -31.29 5.19
C LEU A 325 36.41 -31.27 6.68
N LEU A 326 35.13 -31.35 7.06
CA LEU A 326 34.68 -31.48 8.45
C LEU A 326 34.62 -32.93 8.93
N GLU A 327 34.99 -33.92 8.12
CA GLU A 327 35.01 -35.32 8.52
C GLU A 327 35.90 -35.53 9.75
N GLY A 328 35.42 -36.34 10.70
CA GLY A 328 36.08 -36.57 12.00
C GLY A 328 36.05 -35.39 12.98
N PHE A 329 35.47 -34.23 12.62
CA PHE A 329 35.30 -33.14 13.57
C PHE A 329 34.17 -33.44 14.55
N LYS A 330 34.45 -33.40 15.86
CA LYS A 330 33.48 -33.70 16.94
C LYS A 330 32.15 -32.94 16.79
N TYR A 331 32.19 -31.70 16.31
CA TYR A 331 31.01 -30.84 16.16
C TYR A 331 30.60 -30.67 14.69
N LYS A 332 30.83 -31.67 13.83
CA LYS A 332 30.41 -31.66 12.42
C LYS A 332 28.92 -31.33 12.26
N GLU A 333 28.05 -31.98 13.04
CA GLU A 333 26.61 -31.75 12.98
C GLU A 333 26.22 -30.31 13.33
N ILE A 334 26.85 -29.72 14.35
CA ILE A 334 26.66 -28.31 14.71
C ILE A 334 27.20 -27.41 13.59
N ALA A 335 28.39 -27.69 13.05
CA ALA A 335 28.96 -26.89 11.98
C ALA A 335 28.08 -26.89 10.70
N LEU A 336 27.39 -27.99 10.42
CA LEU A 336 26.55 -28.17 9.22
C LEU A 336 25.06 -27.96 9.46
N ALA A 337 24.63 -27.69 10.70
CA ALA A 337 23.22 -27.47 11.03
C ALA A 337 22.64 -26.32 10.20
N GLY A 338 21.54 -26.58 9.49
CA GLY A 338 20.92 -25.65 8.57
C GLY A 338 20.01 -26.33 7.57
N GLU A 339 19.38 -25.52 6.70
CA GLU A 339 18.44 -26.01 5.69
C GLU A 339 18.50 -25.23 4.38
N TRP A 340 18.08 -25.87 3.29
CA TRP A 340 17.90 -25.21 1.99
C TRP A 340 16.59 -24.45 1.96
N ASN A 341 16.64 -23.14 1.73
CA ASN A 341 15.42 -22.34 1.56
C ASN A 341 14.80 -22.52 0.17
N SER A 342 13.58 -21.99 0.00
CA SER A 342 12.84 -22.03 -1.27
C SER A 342 13.55 -21.30 -2.43
N ALA A 343 14.51 -20.42 -2.14
CA ALA A 343 15.32 -19.72 -3.13
C ALA A 343 16.59 -20.49 -3.53
N GLY A 344 16.82 -21.68 -2.98
CA GLY A 344 17.96 -22.55 -3.29
C GLY A 344 19.26 -22.17 -2.58
N PHE A 345 19.19 -21.43 -1.48
CA PHE A 345 20.35 -21.11 -0.64
C PHE A 345 20.34 -21.95 0.63
N PHE A 346 21.50 -22.42 1.06
CA PHE A 346 21.65 -23.07 2.36
C PHE A 346 21.75 -22.01 3.46
N ILE A 347 20.88 -22.10 4.46
CA ILE A 347 20.85 -21.22 5.63
C ILE A 347 21.40 -22.00 6.81
N PHE A 348 22.58 -21.62 7.29
CA PHE A 348 23.14 -22.17 8.52
C PHE A 348 22.35 -21.72 9.74
N GLU A 349 22.14 -22.64 10.68
CA GLU A 349 21.49 -22.40 11.96
C GLU A 349 22.39 -21.59 12.91
N HIS A 350 23.70 -21.81 12.82
CA HIS A 350 24.69 -21.25 13.73
C HIS A 350 25.57 -20.18 13.06
N GLU A 351 25.84 -19.11 13.81
CA GLU A 351 26.57 -17.93 13.35
C GLU A 351 28.02 -18.22 12.93
N PRO A 352 28.82 -19.07 13.63
CA PRO A 352 30.17 -19.39 13.16
C PRO A 352 30.18 -19.90 11.71
N SER A 353 29.27 -20.83 11.40
CA SER A 353 29.14 -21.39 10.05
C SER A 353 28.61 -20.35 9.07
N LYS A 354 27.59 -19.59 9.47
CA LYS A 354 27.00 -18.55 8.64
C LYS A 354 28.01 -17.47 8.21
N LEU A 355 28.92 -17.07 9.10
CA LEU A 355 29.92 -16.04 8.81
C LEU A 355 31.08 -16.59 7.98
N ALA A 356 31.62 -17.75 8.34
CA ALA A 356 32.84 -18.27 7.74
C ALA A 356 32.59 -19.03 6.41
N ILE A 357 31.54 -19.84 6.33
CA ILE A 357 31.27 -20.70 5.16
C ILE A 357 29.96 -20.36 4.45
N GLY A 358 29.05 -19.61 5.08
CA GLY A 358 27.85 -19.06 4.44
C GLY A 358 28.10 -18.28 3.15
N PRO A 359 29.07 -17.34 3.12
CA PRO A 359 29.40 -16.62 1.89
C PRO A 359 29.84 -17.53 0.74
N LEU A 360 30.54 -18.62 1.04
CA LEU A 360 31.03 -19.59 0.05
C LEU A 360 29.88 -20.34 -0.62
N LEU A 361 28.84 -20.70 0.14
CA LEU A 361 27.63 -21.32 -0.42
C LEU A 361 26.73 -20.32 -1.15
N SER A 362 26.76 -19.05 -0.75
CA SER A 362 25.98 -17.98 -1.42
C SER A 362 26.57 -17.56 -2.77
N ALA A 363 27.89 -17.71 -2.93
CA ALA A 363 28.65 -17.32 -4.12
C ALA A 363 29.65 -18.43 -4.52
N PRO A 364 29.16 -19.60 -4.98
CA PRO A 364 29.99 -20.80 -5.19
C PRO A 364 31.09 -20.62 -6.24
N SER A 365 30.90 -19.73 -7.22
CA SER A 365 31.92 -19.42 -8.24
C SER A 365 33.21 -18.83 -7.65
N GLY A 366 33.14 -18.21 -6.47
CA GLY A 366 34.29 -17.65 -5.76
C GLY A 366 34.91 -18.58 -4.72
N ALA A 367 34.34 -19.77 -4.51
CA ALA A 367 34.73 -20.73 -3.48
C ALA A 367 35.87 -21.64 -3.98
N THR A 368 37.09 -21.15 -3.92
CA THR A 368 38.29 -21.96 -4.19
C THR A 368 38.53 -22.95 -3.04
N LEU A 369 39.21 -24.08 -3.31
CA LEU A 369 39.56 -25.07 -2.27
C LEU A 369 40.25 -24.43 -1.06
N ASN A 370 41.16 -23.48 -1.28
CA ASN A 370 41.83 -22.77 -0.18
C ASN A 370 40.84 -21.95 0.66
N LYS A 371 39.92 -21.22 0.03
CA LYS A 371 38.90 -20.44 0.76
C LYS A 371 37.95 -21.35 1.54
N ILE A 372 37.58 -22.49 0.96
CA ILE A 372 36.76 -23.50 1.64
C ILE A 372 37.51 -24.04 2.85
N ALA A 373 38.77 -24.44 2.70
CA ALA A 373 39.60 -24.93 3.79
C ALA A 373 39.78 -23.87 4.90
N THR A 374 40.08 -22.61 4.55
CA THR A 374 40.18 -21.51 5.51
C THR A 374 38.85 -21.26 6.24
N GLY A 375 37.74 -21.29 5.52
CA GLY A 375 36.41 -21.14 6.11
C GLY A 375 36.09 -22.26 7.10
N VAL A 376 36.33 -23.52 6.71
CA VAL A 376 36.16 -24.69 7.57
C VAL A 376 37.05 -24.60 8.81
N GLU A 377 38.30 -24.21 8.66
CA GLU A 377 39.22 -24.07 9.79
C GLU A 377 38.77 -22.95 10.74
N THR A 378 38.26 -21.84 10.20
CA THR A 378 37.67 -20.77 11.01
C THR A 378 36.46 -21.26 11.82
N VAL A 379 35.60 -22.09 11.22
CA VAL A 379 34.47 -22.72 11.93
C VAL A 379 34.98 -23.65 13.03
N ARG A 380 35.97 -24.49 12.74
CA ARG A 380 36.58 -25.41 13.72
C ARG A 380 37.18 -24.66 14.90
N GLU A 381 38.07 -23.69 14.63
CA GLU A 381 38.71 -22.87 15.65
C GLU A 381 37.64 -22.21 16.53
N THR A 382 36.62 -21.62 15.91
CA THR A 382 35.59 -20.90 16.64
C THR A 382 34.76 -21.82 17.52
N ILE A 383 34.25 -22.93 16.98
CA ILE A 383 33.46 -23.90 17.76
C ILE A 383 34.30 -24.52 18.88
N MET A 384 35.54 -24.90 18.59
CA MET A 384 36.47 -25.41 19.62
C MET A 384 36.76 -24.38 20.70
N LEU A 385 36.80 -23.09 20.35
CA LEU A 385 36.99 -22.02 21.33
C LEU A 385 35.79 -21.91 22.29
N PHE A 386 34.57 -22.06 21.78
CA PHE A 386 33.37 -22.14 22.62
C PHE A 386 33.39 -23.38 23.52
N ASP A 387 33.80 -24.54 23.00
CA ASP A 387 33.90 -25.80 23.75
C ASP A 387 35.00 -25.75 24.84
N ALA A 388 36.19 -25.23 24.50
CA ALA A 388 37.30 -25.08 25.44
C ALA A 388 36.95 -24.16 26.63
N ASN A 389 36.05 -23.21 26.41
CA ASN A 389 35.51 -22.32 27.44
C ASN A 389 34.25 -22.89 28.14
N GLY A 390 33.86 -24.13 27.85
CA GLY A 390 32.71 -24.81 28.45
C GLY A 390 31.37 -24.18 28.13
N LEU A 391 31.24 -23.50 26.98
CA LEU A 391 30.00 -22.83 26.56
C LEU A 391 29.07 -23.71 25.72
N ILE A 392 29.61 -24.80 25.17
CA ILE A 392 28.91 -25.81 24.38
C ILE A 392 29.45 -27.21 24.74
N GLY A 393 28.90 -28.26 24.12
CA GLY A 393 29.35 -29.64 24.31
C GLY A 393 28.60 -30.39 25.41
N GLU A 394 28.96 -31.67 25.60
CA GLU A 394 28.38 -32.57 26.61
C GLU A 394 28.61 -32.07 28.05
N ASP A 395 29.69 -31.31 28.24
CA ASP A 395 30.04 -30.75 29.55
C ASP A 395 29.26 -29.46 29.88
N PHE A 396 28.43 -28.93 28.97
CA PHE A 396 27.57 -27.79 29.29
C PHE A 396 26.26 -28.27 29.96
N PRO A 397 25.82 -27.65 31.08
CA PRO A 397 26.37 -26.46 31.74
C PRO A 397 27.42 -26.76 32.82
N ASN A 398 27.72 -28.03 33.08
CA ASN A 398 28.54 -28.49 34.21
C ASN A 398 29.93 -27.84 34.26
N ARG A 399 30.69 -27.78 33.16
CA ARG A 399 32.03 -27.17 33.11
C ARG A 399 32.02 -25.66 33.37
N LEU A 400 30.99 -24.97 32.88
CA LEU A 400 30.77 -23.56 33.21
C LEU A 400 30.37 -23.38 34.70
N GLY A 401 29.66 -24.36 35.25
CA GLY A 401 29.37 -24.49 36.68
C GLY A 401 30.62 -24.78 37.53
N ASP A 402 31.54 -25.62 37.04
CA ASP A 402 32.81 -25.92 37.72
C ASP A 402 33.72 -24.69 37.74
N MET A 403 33.74 -23.89 36.66
CA MET A 403 34.36 -22.57 36.66
C MET A 403 33.78 -21.65 37.74
N TYR A 404 32.49 -21.79 38.07
CA TYR A 404 31.83 -21.01 39.11
C TYR A 404 32.17 -21.51 40.53
N LEU A 405 32.17 -22.84 40.73
CA LEU A 405 32.37 -23.46 42.04
C LEU A 405 33.84 -23.47 42.48
N ASN A 406 34.77 -23.69 41.55
CA ASN A 406 36.18 -23.94 41.88
C ASN A 406 37.06 -22.68 41.89
N ARG A 407 36.54 -21.53 41.41
CA ARG A 407 37.30 -20.27 41.35
C ARG A 407 36.90 -19.29 42.45
N SER A 408 37.69 -19.29 43.52
CA SER A 408 37.57 -18.33 44.63
C SER A 408 37.93 -16.89 44.22
N ASP A 409 38.70 -16.73 43.14
CA ASP A 409 39.21 -15.45 42.60
C ASP A 409 38.16 -14.65 41.80
N LEU A 410 37.06 -15.29 41.36
CA LEU A 410 36.02 -14.59 40.60
C LEU A 410 35.27 -13.57 41.45
N ARG A 411 35.16 -12.35 40.93
CA ARG A 411 34.40 -11.25 41.56
C ARG A 411 32.89 -11.52 41.48
N LYS A 412 32.12 -10.92 42.39
CA LYS A 412 30.66 -11.11 42.51
C LYS A 412 29.88 -10.91 41.20
N HIS A 413 30.21 -9.90 40.40
CA HIS A 413 29.54 -9.65 39.11
C HIS A 413 29.88 -10.69 38.04
N GLN A 414 31.09 -11.28 38.07
CA GLN A 414 31.46 -12.36 37.15
C GLN A 414 30.71 -13.65 37.52
N LYS A 415 30.64 -13.96 38.81
CA LYS A 415 29.83 -15.07 39.36
C LYS A 415 28.36 -14.94 38.97
N ALA A 416 27.80 -13.74 39.09
CA ALA A 416 26.43 -13.43 38.68
C ALA A 416 26.17 -13.73 37.21
N LEU A 417 27.06 -13.28 36.34
CA LEU A 417 26.96 -13.46 34.91
C LEU A 417 26.98 -14.95 34.52
N ILE A 418 27.92 -15.71 35.10
CA ILE A 418 28.03 -17.15 34.89
C ILE A 418 26.75 -17.87 35.36
N THR A 419 26.29 -17.56 36.58
CA THR A 419 25.06 -18.16 37.15
C THR A 419 23.85 -17.91 36.25
N TYR A 420 23.70 -16.67 35.78
CA TYR A 420 22.61 -16.30 34.88
C TYR A 420 22.68 -17.07 33.56
N CYS A 421 23.88 -17.17 32.96
CA CYS A 421 24.10 -17.90 31.72
C CYS A 421 23.80 -19.40 31.87
N ILE A 422 24.24 -20.04 32.96
CA ILE A 422 23.93 -21.45 33.25
C ILE A 422 22.41 -21.67 33.34
N SER A 423 21.70 -20.75 33.98
CA SER A 423 20.26 -20.93 34.28
C SER A 423 19.34 -20.54 33.12
N ASN A 424 19.79 -19.67 32.21
CA ASN A 424 18.92 -19.02 31.21
C ASN A 424 19.42 -19.13 29.76
N ARG A 425 20.57 -19.75 29.50
CA ARG A 425 21.09 -19.95 28.15
C ARG A 425 21.33 -21.44 27.88
N THR A 426 21.13 -21.81 26.63
CA THR A 426 21.48 -23.13 26.08
C THR A 426 22.73 -23.02 25.21
N ALA A 427 23.39 -24.14 24.91
CA ALA A 427 24.51 -24.19 23.97
C ALA A 427 24.16 -23.53 22.61
N LYS A 428 22.95 -23.76 22.10
CA LYS A 428 22.43 -23.13 20.89
C LYS A 428 22.38 -21.60 21.00
N ASN A 429 22.10 -21.05 22.18
CA ASN A 429 22.10 -19.60 22.36
C ASN A 429 23.51 -18.98 22.23
N PHE A 430 24.58 -19.71 22.51
CA PHE A 430 25.97 -19.23 22.38
C PHE A 430 26.51 -19.30 20.96
N LEU A 431 25.87 -20.11 20.11
CA LEU A 431 26.18 -20.23 18.68
C LEU A 431 25.26 -19.39 17.79
N GLY A 432 24.38 -18.59 18.41
CA GLY A 432 23.46 -17.70 17.72
C GLY A 432 24.10 -16.42 17.21
N TRP A 433 23.28 -15.55 16.63
CA TRP A 433 23.72 -14.26 16.09
C TRP A 433 24.05 -13.26 17.21
N PHE A 434 25.20 -12.59 17.08
CA PHE A 434 25.61 -11.50 17.96
C PHE A 434 26.19 -10.34 17.15
N HIS A 435 25.81 -9.11 17.47
CA HIS A 435 26.38 -7.90 16.85
C HIS A 435 27.89 -7.75 17.12
N GLN A 436 28.40 -8.38 18.19
CA GLN A 436 29.75 -8.18 18.71
C GLN A 436 30.58 -9.48 18.65
N TYR A 437 30.35 -10.29 17.62
CA TYR A 437 30.94 -11.62 17.48
C TYR A 437 32.47 -11.62 17.61
N GLU A 438 33.18 -10.73 16.89
CA GLU A 438 34.63 -10.61 16.98
C GLU A 438 35.14 -10.24 18.37
N ILE A 439 34.39 -9.39 19.10
CA ILE A 439 34.73 -8.99 20.48
C ILE A 439 34.59 -10.20 21.42
N ILE A 440 33.54 -11.01 21.22
CA ILE A 440 33.32 -12.24 21.99
C ILE A 440 34.51 -13.20 21.76
N LEU A 441 34.86 -13.47 20.50
CA LEU A 441 35.98 -14.37 20.17
C LEU A 441 37.31 -13.85 20.72
N GLY A 442 37.59 -12.55 20.60
CA GLY A 442 38.78 -11.94 21.18
C GLY A 442 38.90 -12.18 22.68
N HIS A 443 37.79 -12.04 23.42
CA HIS A 443 37.79 -12.33 24.86
C HIS A 443 37.88 -13.82 25.21
N LEU A 444 37.29 -14.71 24.41
CA LEU A 444 37.44 -16.16 24.61
C LEU A 444 38.87 -16.62 24.35
N ARG A 445 39.55 -16.10 23.32
CA ARG A 445 40.97 -16.39 23.03
C ARG A 445 41.89 -15.94 24.18
N LEU A 446 41.56 -14.81 24.81
CA LEU A 446 42.27 -14.31 25.99
C LEU A 446 41.91 -15.04 27.30
N GLY A 447 41.06 -16.08 27.26
CA GLY A 447 40.57 -16.79 28.45
C GLY A 447 39.69 -15.92 29.36
N SER A 448 39.16 -14.80 28.86
CA SER A 448 38.33 -13.87 29.61
C SER A 448 36.84 -14.20 29.44
N THR A 449 36.46 -15.42 29.81
CA THR A 449 35.09 -15.95 29.66
C THR A 449 34.02 -15.02 30.22
N PRO A 450 34.17 -14.37 31.40
CA PRO A 450 33.16 -13.43 31.89
C PRO A 450 32.98 -12.18 31.00
N LYS A 451 34.05 -11.69 30.34
CA LYS A 451 33.91 -10.58 29.40
C LYS A 451 33.20 -11.03 28.13
N ALA A 452 33.56 -12.20 27.60
CA ALA A 452 32.89 -12.79 26.44
C ALA A 452 31.39 -12.99 26.71
N LEU A 453 31.03 -13.62 27.83
CA LEU A 453 29.64 -13.81 28.26
C LEU A 453 28.87 -12.50 28.35
N PHE A 454 29.47 -11.41 28.82
CA PHE A 454 28.81 -10.11 28.88
C PHE A 454 28.41 -9.60 27.49
N TYR A 455 29.28 -9.79 26.50
CA TYR A 455 29.01 -9.39 25.13
C TYR A 455 28.01 -10.32 24.41
N THR A 456 27.77 -11.53 24.93
CA THR A 456 26.63 -12.36 24.48
C THR A 456 25.26 -11.84 24.95
N LEU A 457 25.24 -10.93 25.93
CA LEU A 457 24.01 -10.30 26.43
C LEU A 457 23.69 -9.05 25.61
N ASP A 458 23.13 -9.27 24.42
CA ASP A 458 22.88 -8.20 23.45
C ASP A 458 21.84 -7.18 23.94
N SER A 459 20.89 -7.63 24.78
CA SER A 459 19.88 -6.75 25.35
C SER A 459 20.27 -6.22 26.73
N ALA A 460 19.88 -4.99 26.97
CA ALA A 460 19.98 -4.39 28.28
C ALA A 460 19.15 -5.06 29.36
N ASN A 461 17.99 -5.61 28.98
CA ASN A 461 17.15 -6.39 29.87
C ASN A 461 17.91 -7.64 30.32
N SER A 462 18.63 -8.34 29.43
CA SER A 462 19.46 -9.47 29.84
C SER A 462 20.57 -9.07 30.82
N LYS A 463 21.21 -7.90 30.62
CA LYS A 463 22.21 -7.36 31.56
C LYS A 463 21.61 -6.97 32.92
N ARG A 464 20.37 -6.45 32.92
CA ARG A 464 19.57 -6.17 34.13
C ARG A 464 19.21 -7.46 34.86
N GLU A 465 18.77 -8.49 34.14
CA GLU A 465 18.38 -9.77 34.74
C GLU A 465 19.56 -10.49 35.39
N VAL A 466 20.78 -10.35 34.86
CA VAL A 466 22.00 -10.81 35.55
C VAL A 466 22.13 -10.16 36.93
N PHE A 467 21.92 -8.84 37.01
CA PHE A 467 21.97 -8.12 38.28
C PHE A 467 20.86 -8.62 39.22
N VAL A 468 19.62 -8.70 38.74
CA VAL A 468 18.45 -9.16 39.52
C VAL A 468 18.70 -10.55 40.11
N CYS A 469 19.11 -11.51 39.27
CA CYS A 469 19.41 -12.88 39.70
C CYS A 469 20.55 -12.95 40.72
N SER A 470 21.49 -11.99 40.69
CA SER A 470 22.65 -11.99 41.59
C SER A 470 22.37 -11.50 43.01
N VAL A 471 21.36 -10.64 43.18
CA VAL A 471 21.04 -10.02 44.47
C VAL A 471 19.80 -10.62 45.11
N VAL A 472 19.00 -11.38 44.36
CA VAL A 472 17.81 -12.07 44.83
C VAL A 472 18.10 -13.57 44.89
N SER A 473 18.28 -14.10 46.09
CA SER A 473 18.79 -15.45 46.34
C SER A 473 17.80 -16.60 46.09
N ASN A 474 16.61 -16.35 45.52
CA ASN A 474 15.62 -17.38 45.19
C ASN A 474 14.61 -16.88 44.13
N SER A 475 14.18 -17.78 43.25
CA SER A 475 13.25 -17.50 42.13
C SER A 475 11.84 -17.07 42.57
N SER A 476 11.46 -17.25 43.84
CA SER A 476 10.12 -16.95 44.38
C SER A 476 9.96 -15.55 45.00
N ASN A 477 11.03 -14.78 45.20
CA ASN A 477 10.92 -13.45 45.80
C ASN A 477 10.69 -12.35 44.75
N GLU A 478 9.48 -12.32 44.18
CA GLU A 478 9.10 -11.38 43.13
C GLU A 478 9.23 -9.90 43.55
N LYS A 479 8.99 -9.62 44.84
CA LYS A 479 9.17 -8.29 45.44
C LYS A 479 10.64 -7.86 45.43
N GLY A 480 11.55 -8.77 45.78
CA GLY A 480 12.98 -8.56 45.71
C GLY A 480 13.46 -8.31 44.27
N LYS A 481 12.92 -9.08 43.31
CA LYS A 481 13.23 -8.88 41.88
C LYS A 481 12.79 -7.52 41.38
N ASN A 482 11.57 -7.10 41.73
CA ASN A 482 11.03 -5.81 41.36
C ASN A 482 11.89 -4.65 41.93
N LEU A 483 12.26 -4.74 43.20
CA LEU A 483 13.16 -3.76 43.81
C LEU A 483 14.52 -3.72 43.11
N ALA A 484 15.15 -4.88 42.85
CA ALA A 484 16.43 -4.96 42.16
C ALA A 484 16.34 -4.37 40.74
N GLY A 485 15.29 -4.71 40.00
CA GLY A 485 15.01 -4.14 38.68
C GLY A 485 14.89 -2.63 38.73
N LYS A 486 14.11 -2.08 39.68
CA LYS A 486 13.96 -0.62 39.87
C LYS A 486 15.25 0.09 40.24
N VAL A 487 16.08 -0.52 41.11
CA VAL A 487 17.40 0.03 41.45
C VAL A 487 18.27 0.12 40.20
N TRP A 488 18.30 -0.95 39.39
CA TRP A 488 19.02 -0.96 38.12
C TRP A 488 18.49 0.11 37.15
N ASP A 489 17.18 0.15 36.96
CA ASP A 489 16.52 1.04 36.00
C ASP A 489 16.75 2.51 36.39
N SER A 490 16.61 2.86 37.68
CA SER A 490 16.76 4.23 38.17
C SER A 490 18.13 4.85 37.88
N ARG A 491 19.18 4.02 37.89
CA ARG A 491 20.55 4.47 37.64
C ARG A 491 20.86 4.57 36.15
N ASN A 492 20.20 3.76 35.34
CA ASN A 492 20.34 3.76 33.88
C ASN A 492 19.32 4.67 33.16
N SER A 493 18.27 5.13 33.85
CA SER A 493 17.24 6.03 33.32
C SER A 493 17.55 7.51 33.55
N GLN A 494 18.53 7.84 34.39
CA GLN A 494 18.89 9.23 34.72
C GLN A 494 19.74 9.93 33.65
N GLN A 495 20.18 9.21 32.62
CA GLN A 495 20.77 9.83 31.43
C GLN A 495 19.67 10.14 30.40
N GLY A 496 19.08 11.33 30.52
CA GLY A 496 18.41 12.02 29.40
C GLY A 496 16.93 11.69 29.15
N PHE A 497 16.02 12.37 29.86
CA PHE A 497 14.60 12.47 29.50
C PHE A 497 14.35 13.26 28.19
N TYR A 498 15.42 13.79 27.55
CA TYR A 498 15.34 14.63 26.35
C TYR A 498 15.72 13.93 25.04
N GLU A 499 16.22 12.70 25.05
CA GLU A 499 16.37 11.91 23.82
C GLU A 499 15.09 11.09 23.60
N ARG A 500 14.04 11.78 23.15
CA ARG A 500 12.82 11.13 22.65
C ARG A 500 13.17 10.32 21.40
N GLY A 501 13.44 9.04 21.58
CA GLY A 501 13.50 8.07 20.50
C GLY A 501 14.81 7.29 20.50
N HIS A 502 14.72 6.09 21.09
CA HIS A 502 15.65 4.96 20.94
C HIS A 502 16.89 4.95 21.85
N TYR A 503 16.90 3.92 22.71
CA TYR A 503 18.00 3.40 23.54
C TYR A 503 18.26 4.12 24.86
N MET A 504 17.69 3.57 25.94
CA MET A 504 18.25 3.70 27.29
C MET A 504 19.79 3.49 27.23
N SER A 505 20.56 4.37 27.86
CA SER A 505 22.03 4.39 27.83
C SER A 505 22.62 3.25 28.67
N HIS A 506 22.44 2.02 28.20
CA HIS A 506 22.93 0.87 28.93
C HIS A 506 24.45 0.72 28.79
N PRO A 507 25.13 0.12 29.79
CA PRO A 507 26.56 -0.05 29.74
C PRO A 507 27.00 -0.85 28.50
N LYS A 508 27.75 -0.19 27.62
CA LYS A 508 28.28 -0.77 26.37
C LYS A 508 29.57 -1.56 26.58
N THR A 509 30.32 -1.26 27.65
CA THR A 509 31.57 -1.94 27.98
C THR A 509 31.44 -2.75 29.27
N PHE A 510 32.25 -3.80 29.40
CA PHE A 510 32.26 -4.65 30.59
C PHE A 510 32.63 -3.85 31.85
N ASP A 511 33.57 -2.91 31.76
CA ASP A 511 33.99 -2.11 32.92
C ASP A 511 32.92 -1.11 33.36
N ALA A 512 32.22 -0.47 32.43
CA ALA A 512 31.08 0.39 32.75
C ALA A 512 29.95 -0.42 33.39
N TRP A 513 29.67 -1.62 32.87
CA TRP A 513 28.68 -2.53 33.43
C TRP A 513 29.07 -2.97 34.84
N ARG A 514 30.34 -3.34 35.06
CA ARG A 514 30.89 -3.71 36.37
C ARG A 514 30.73 -2.58 37.39
N THR A 515 31.07 -1.35 37.03
CA THR A 515 30.92 -0.19 37.92
C THR A 515 29.46 -0.01 38.29
N THR A 516 28.57 0.04 37.29
CA THR A 516 27.12 0.15 37.49
C THR A 516 26.58 -0.96 38.37
N PHE A 517 26.98 -2.22 38.13
CA PHE A 517 26.58 -3.38 38.90
C PHE A 517 26.98 -3.26 40.37
N ASN A 518 28.22 -2.89 40.66
CA ASN A 518 28.71 -2.79 42.03
C ASN A 518 27.98 -1.68 42.79
N GLU A 519 27.69 -0.57 42.13
CA GLU A 519 26.95 0.54 42.72
C GLU A 519 25.49 0.19 42.97
N CYS A 520 24.80 -0.39 41.99
CA CYS A 520 23.44 -0.91 42.15
C CYS A 520 23.37 -1.96 43.26
N GLN A 521 24.41 -2.80 43.42
CA GLN A 521 24.47 -3.77 44.50
C GLN A 521 24.60 -3.10 45.89
N LYS A 522 25.43 -2.08 46.03
CA LYS A 522 25.55 -1.29 47.27
C LYS A 522 24.22 -0.62 47.61
N GLU A 523 23.60 0.00 46.61
CA GLU A 523 22.33 0.69 46.73
C GLU A 523 21.18 -0.25 47.10
N TYR A 524 21.07 -1.40 46.43
CA TYR A 524 20.10 -2.43 46.75
C TYR A 524 20.25 -2.93 48.18
N ARG A 525 21.48 -3.22 48.63
CA ARG A 525 21.74 -3.64 50.02
C ARG A 525 21.36 -2.56 51.04
N SER A 526 21.66 -1.30 50.74
CA SER A 526 21.28 -0.16 51.58
C SER A 526 19.76 -0.05 51.70
N ILE A 527 19.03 -0.03 50.58
CA ILE A 527 17.57 0.05 50.57
C ILE A 527 16.95 -1.17 51.26
N HIS A 528 17.44 -2.36 50.99
CA HIS A 528 16.96 -3.58 51.64
C HIS A 528 17.23 -3.59 53.15
N GLY A 529 18.35 -3.01 53.60
CA GLY A 529 18.65 -2.75 55.01
C GLY A 529 17.65 -1.78 55.64
N LEU A 530 17.36 -0.67 54.98
CA LEU A 530 16.37 0.32 55.42
C LEU A 530 14.96 -0.26 55.47
N ILE A 531 14.59 -1.14 54.54
CA ILE A 531 13.31 -1.88 54.58
C ILE A 531 13.25 -2.77 55.84
N LYS A 532 14.34 -3.49 56.16
CA LYS A 532 14.41 -4.30 57.38
C LYS A 532 14.35 -3.45 58.65
N GLU A 533 15.04 -2.30 58.67
CA GLU A 533 15.02 -1.33 59.76
C GLU A 533 13.60 -0.81 59.97
N TYR A 534 12.97 -0.32 58.91
CA TYR A 534 11.59 0.20 58.94
C TYR A 534 10.58 -0.83 59.45
N LYS A 535 10.69 -2.10 59.02
CA LYS A 535 9.82 -3.20 59.49
C LYS A 535 10.02 -3.54 60.98
N LYS A 536 11.16 -3.18 61.57
CA LYS A 536 11.49 -3.43 62.98
C LYS A 536 11.17 -2.25 63.90
N LEU A 537 10.87 -1.07 63.37
CA LEU A 537 10.53 0.09 64.19
C LEU A 537 9.34 -0.21 65.10
N PRO A 538 9.40 0.11 66.41
CA PRO A 538 8.34 -0.22 67.36
C PRO A 538 6.96 0.23 66.88
N GLU A 539 6.85 1.44 66.33
CA GLU A 539 5.57 1.98 65.86
C GLU A 539 5.05 1.29 64.60
N THR A 540 5.94 0.80 63.73
CA THR A 540 5.56 0.00 62.57
C THR A 540 5.08 -1.38 63.02
N VAL A 541 5.75 -1.99 64.00
CA VAL A 541 5.34 -3.28 64.59
C VAL A 541 4.01 -3.16 65.32
N VAL A 542 3.82 -2.10 66.10
CA VAL A 542 2.54 -1.79 66.76
C VAL A 542 1.45 -1.66 65.71
N TRP A 543 1.65 -0.84 64.67
CA TRP A 543 0.67 -0.67 63.61
C TRP A 543 0.32 -1.97 62.89
N LEU A 544 1.31 -2.82 62.60
CA LEU A 544 1.08 -4.14 61.99
C LEU A 544 0.24 -5.08 62.87
N LYS A 545 0.31 -4.94 64.19
CA LYS A 545 -0.42 -5.74 65.18
C LYS A 545 -1.79 -5.15 65.56
N GLU A 546 -2.10 -3.93 65.12
CA GLU A 546 -3.40 -3.32 65.38
C GLU A 546 -4.53 -4.19 64.79
N THR A 547 -5.46 -4.59 65.66
CA THR A 547 -6.65 -5.39 65.29
C THR A 547 -7.80 -4.53 64.78
N THR A 548 -7.62 -3.21 64.69
CA THR A 548 -8.67 -2.29 64.23
C THR A 548 -9.13 -2.71 62.83
N PRO A 549 -10.43 -3.01 62.65
CA PRO A 549 -10.94 -3.48 61.37
C PRO A 549 -10.80 -2.38 60.31
N PRO A 550 -10.65 -2.75 59.02
CA PRO A 550 -10.64 -1.78 57.94
C PRO A 550 -11.95 -0.98 57.94
N THR A 551 -11.88 0.29 57.51
CA THR A 551 -13.04 1.18 57.41
C THR A 551 -14.12 0.63 56.47
N ASN A 552 -13.73 -0.23 55.54
CA ASN A 552 -14.61 -0.95 54.63
C ASN A 552 -14.59 -2.44 54.98
N GLN A 553 -15.75 -3.00 55.34
CA GLN A 553 -15.89 -4.41 55.74
C GLN A 553 -15.51 -5.40 54.62
N ASN A 554 -15.50 -4.97 53.36
CA ASN A 554 -15.14 -5.79 52.20
C ASN A 554 -13.65 -5.64 51.77
N GLN A 555 -12.81 -5.01 52.57
CA GLN A 555 -11.42 -4.75 52.19
C GLN A 555 -10.52 -5.99 52.31
N THR A 556 -10.01 -6.48 51.17
CA THR A 556 -9.03 -7.58 51.09
C THR A 556 -7.57 -7.13 51.21
N PHE A 557 -7.31 -5.82 51.16
CA PHE A 557 -5.97 -5.25 51.22
C PHE A 557 -5.47 -5.11 52.66
N SER A 558 -4.46 -5.91 53.04
CA SER A 558 -3.94 -5.96 54.40
C SER A 558 -2.92 -4.85 54.70
N ARG A 559 -2.66 -4.58 55.99
CA ARG A 559 -1.54 -3.70 56.42
C ARG A 559 -0.18 -4.22 55.94
N MET A 560 -0.03 -5.55 55.84
CA MET A 560 1.18 -6.15 55.28
C MET A 560 1.31 -5.86 53.78
N ASN A 561 0.20 -5.89 53.03
CA ASN A 561 0.19 -5.52 51.61
C ASN A 561 0.61 -4.06 51.41
N ALA A 562 0.19 -3.14 52.30
CA ALA A 562 0.66 -1.75 52.30
C ALA A 562 2.17 -1.65 52.53
N ILE A 563 2.72 -2.38 53.51
CA ILE A 563 4.18 -2.43 53.73
C ILE A 563 4.91 -3.07 52.55
N ASP A 564 4.30 -4.02 51.87
CA ASP A 564 4.93 -4.65 50.71
C ASP A 564 5.07 -3.71 49.50
N THR A 565 4.38 -2.57 49.50
CA THR A 565 4.63 -1.46 48.55
C THR A 565 5.95 -0.73 48.79
N LEU A 566 6.70 -1.05 49.85
CA LEU A 566 8.07 -0.55 50.08
C LEU A 566 9.03 -0.86 48.94
N HIS A 567 8.73 -1.90 48.16
CA HIS A 567 9.48 -2.26 46.97
C HIS A 567 9.09 -1.42 45.73
N ASP A 568 8.18 -0.44 45.89
CA ASP A 568 7.85 0.55 44.88
C ASP A 568 8.77 1.78 44.92
N PHE A 569 9.10 2.31 43.73
CA PHE A 569 10.07 3.39 43.54
C PHE A 569 9.69 4.67 44.31
N ARG A 570 8.38 4.94 44.43
CA ARG A 570 7.84 6.07 45.19
C ARG A 570 8.25 6.04 46.67
N CYS A 571 8.33 4.84 47.26
CA CYS A 571 8.68 4.64 48.66
C CYS A 571 10.21 4.61 48.88
N ILE A 572 11.00 4.25 47.84
CA ILE A 572 12.46 4.19 47.91
C ILE A 572 13.07 5.55 48.30
N ARG A 573 12.52 6.66 47.80
CA ARG A 573 13.00 8.01 48.15
C ARG A 573 12.86 8.28 49.65
N TRP A 574 11.68 8.05 50.22
CA TRP A 574 11.43 8.25 51.65
C TRP A 574 12.26 7.32 52.53
N LEU A 575 12.48 6.08 52.08
CA LEU A 575 13.38 5.15 52.76
C LEU A 575 14.82 5.71 52.83
N LYS A 576 15.36 6.16 51.69
CA LYS A 576 16.72 6.74 51.62
C LYS A 576 16.88 7.97 52.51
N ASP A 577 15.87 8.83 52.52
CA ASP A 577 15.84 10.05 53.35
C ASP A 577 15.53 9.75 54.83
N ARG A 578 15.35 8.46 55.20
CA ARG A 578 14.94 8.01 56.54
C ARG A 578 13.68 8.69 57.08
N ARG A 579 12.77 9.11 56.19
CA ARG A 579 11.49 9.74 56.54
C ARG A 579 10.45 8.67 56.93
N PHE A 580 10.78 7.86 57.93
CA PHE A 580 9.98 6.69 58.32
C PHE A 580 8.59 7.04 58.83
N GLU A 581 8.42 8.19 59.51
CA GLU A 581 7.11 8.66 59.92
C GLU A 581 6.23 9.02 58.73
N THR A 582 6.75 9.80 57.76
CA THR A 582 6.03 10.14 56.53
C THR A 582 5.63 8.87 55.78
N LEU A 583 6.57 7.92 55.63
CA LEU A 583 6.35 6.64 54.96
C LEU A 583 5.28 5.79 55.68
N ARG A 584 5.29 5.75 57.01
CA ARG A 584 4.27 5.08 57.83
C ARG A 584 2.90 5.73 57.67
N ASN A 585 2.82 7.05 57.64
CA ASN A 585 1.57 7.76 57.41
C ASN A 585 1.01 7.46 56.01
N THR A 586 1.88 7.39 54.99
CA THR A 586 1.46 6.98 53.64
C THR A 586 0.97 5.53 53.61
N HIS A 587 1.65 4.58 54.28
CA HIS A 587 1.14 3.20 54.34
C HIS A 587 -0.19 3.09 55.11
N LYS A 588 -0.36 3.88 56.18
CA LYS A 588 -1.65 3.99 56.89
C LYS A 588 -2.73 4.51 55.95
N ASP A 589 -2.43 5.49 55.11
CA ASP A 589 -3.39 6.03 54.13
C ASP A 589 -3.70 5.03 53.01
N MET A 590 -2.68 4.34 52.46
CA MET A 590 -2.85 3.25 51.50
C MET A 590 -3.70 2.11 52.06
N PHE A 591 -3.54 1.78 53.34
CA PHE A 591 -4.38 0.79 54.01
C PHE A 591 -5.81 1.32 54.22
N ARG A 592 -6.00 2.60 54.54
CA ARG A 592 -7.35 3.17 54.75
C ARG A 592 -8.14 3.34 53.46
N ARG A 593 -7.44 3.62 52.36
CA ARG A 593 -8.02 4.01 51.05
C ARG A 593 -7.24 3.37 49.89
N PRO A 594 -7.18 2.04 49.78
CA PRO A 594 -6.39 1.35 48.76
C PRO A 594 -6.79 1.71 47.31
N GLU A 595 -8.06 2.07 47.09
CA GLU A 595 -8.61 2.52 45.81
C GLU A 595 -7.91 3.77 45.25
N ASN A 596 -7.55 4.73 46.11
CA ASN A 596 -6.87 5.97 45.69
C ASN A 596 -5.45 5.72 45.14
N TYR A 597 -4.90 4.54 45.42
CA TYR A 597 -3.57 4.13 44.99
C TYR A 597 -3.61 3.04 43.92
N GLY A 598 -4.80 2.66 43.44
CA GLY A 598 -4.98 1.57 42.48
C GLY A 598 -4.65 0.18 43.05
N LEU A 599 -4.73 0.02 44.38
CA LEU A 599 -4.39 -1.22 45.11
C LEU A 599 -5.62 -2.05 45.51
N ALA A 600 -6.83 -1.55 45.26
CA ALA A 600 -8.06 -2.29 45.48
C ALA A 600 -8.18 -3.45 44.49
N ALA A 601 -8.56 -4.64 44.98
CA ALA A 601 -8.89 -5.76 44.11
C ALA A 601 -10.04 -5.32 43.18
N ARG A 602 -9.83 -5.39 41.87
CA ARG A 602 -10.93 -5.16 40.93
C ARG A 602 -11.96 -6.26 41.20
N PRO A 603 -13.23 -5.94 41.49
CA PRO A 603 -14.26 -6.96 41.57
C PRO A 603 -14.24 -7.71 40.23
N GLU A 604 -14.17 -9.05 40.29
CA GLU A 604 -14.30 -9.88 39.10
C GLU A 604 -15.59 -9.46 38.40
N ARG A 605 -15.47 -8.95 37.17
CA ARG A 605 -16.64 -8.64 36.35
C ARG A 605 -17.25 -9.99 35.97
N HIS A 606 -18.31 -10.38 36.68
CA HIS A 606 -19.17 -11.49 36.31
C HIS A 606 -19.89 -11.21 34.99
#